data_AF-A0A928PYL6-F1
#
_entry.id   AF-A0A928PYL6-F1
#
_cell.length_a   1.000
_cell.length_b   1.000
_cell.length_c   1.000
_cell.angle_alpha   90.00
_cell.angle_beta   90.00
_cell.angle_gamma   90.00
#
_symmetry.space_group_name_H-M   'P 1'
#
loop_
_entity.id
_entity.type
_entity.pdbx_description
1 polymer ?
#
loop_
_entity_poly.entity_id
_entity_poly.type
_entity_poly.pdbx_seq_one_letter_code
_entity_poly.pdbx_strand_id
1 'polypeptide(L)'
;MVLNKVYNFTKGSENKGSMTLKGNEKKAELYFYGDIISDVIRQCNMATLDDKCPKDIREFFADLDDSAELDVYINSGGGMVYAGLAIYNIIKRHSGKVTVYVDSLAASIASVIAFSVSSIRLFKTLYSKSDIYFTPLS
;
A
#
# COMPACT_ATOMS: atom_id res chain seq x y z
N MET A 1 -11.72 -19.47 20.10
CA MET A 1 -10.46 -18.81 20.52
C MET A 1 -9.88 -18.13 19.28
N VAL A 2 -9.93 -16.79 19.21
CA VAL A 2 -9.39 -16.04 18.07
C VAL A 2 -7.90 -15.86 18.31
N LEU A 3 -7.06 -16.45 17.46
CA LEU A 3 -5.62 -16.23 17.49
C LEU A 3 -5.32 -14.92 16.78
N ASN A 4 -5.02 -13.87 17.54
CA ASN A 4 -4.49 -12.63 16.99
C ASN A 4 -3.00 -12.81 16.78
N LYS A 5 -2.57 -12.92 15.52
CA LYS A 5 -1.14 -13.00 15.19
C LYS A 5 -0.72 -11.70 14.54
N VAL A 6 0.08 -10.94 15.27
CA VAL A 6 0.71 -9.71 14.79
C VAL A 6 2.07 -10.09 14.23
N TYR A 7 2.27 -9.86 12.94
CA TYR A 7 3.55 -9.98 12.27
C TYR A 7 4.13 -8.59 12.16
N ASN A 8 5.21 -8.34 12.87
CA ASN A 8 6.00 -7.12 12.68
C ASN A 8 7.08 -7.45 11.67
N PHE A 9 7.03 -6.80 10.52
CA PHE A 9 8.10 -6.91 9.55
C PHE A 9 9.26 -6.07 10.08
N THR A 10 10.36 -6.69 10.47
CA THR A 10 11.53 -5.97 11.00
C THR A 10 12.78 -6.32 10.23
N LYS A 11 13.59 -5.30 9.92
CA LYS A 11 14.95 -5.47 9.39
C LYS A 11 15.94 -4.89 10.39
N GLY A 12 16.59 -5.75 11.17
CA GLY A 12 17.34 -5.30 12.36
C GLY A 12 16.38 -4.85 13.47
N SER A 13 16.64 -3.70 14.10
CA SER A 13 15.79 -3.11 15.15
C SER A 13 14.64 -2.23 14.61
N GLU A 14 14.47 -2.14 13.29
CA GLU A 14 13.52 -1.23 12.65
C GLU A 14 12.21 -1.94 12.26
N ASN A 15 11.05 -1.33 12.61
CA ASN A 15 9.71 -1.80 12.22
C ASN A 15 9.36 -1.25 10.82
N LYS A 16 9.06 -2.16 9.87
CA LYS A 16 8.75 -1.90 8.46
C LYS A 16 7.25 -2.08 8.15
N GLY A 17 6.44 -2.31 9.18
CA GLY A 17 5.00 -2.52 9.06
C GLY A 17 4.53 -3.62 9.99
N SER A 18 3.24 -3.60 10.30
CA SER A 18 2.58 -4.64 11.09
C SER A 18 1.43 -5.25 10.30
N MET A 19 1.43 -6.57 10.11
CA MET A 19 0.27 -7.32 9.65
C MET A 19 -0.46 -7.88 10.88
N THR A 20 -1.73 -7.53 11.06
CA THR A 20 -2.56 -8.09 12.12
C THR A 20 -3.56 -9.08 11.53
N LEU A 21 -3.36 -10.38 11.78
CA LEU A 21 -4.36 -11.40 11.45
C LEU A 21 -5.38 -11.49 12.59
N LYS A 22 -6.64 -11.11 12.34
CA LYS A 22 -7.77 -11.26 13.26
C LYS A 22 -8.79 -12.24 12.67
N GLY A 23 -8.82 -13.48 13.17
CA GLY A 23 -9.87 -14.45 12.83
C GLY A 23 -9.91 -14.86 11.35
N ASN A 24 -10.97 -15.58 10.94
CA ASN A 24 -11.16 -16.23 9.62
C ASN A 24 -11.17 -15.30 8.38
N GLU A 25 -10.86 -14.01 8.53
CA GLU A 25 -10.85 -13.04 7.44
C GLU A 25 -9.40 -12.69 7.08
N LYS A 26 -8.94 -13.20 5.94
CA LYS A 26 -7.63 -12.91 5.36
C LYS A 26 -7.59 -11.44 4.94
N LYS A 27 -7.25 -10.52 5.83
CA LYS A 27 -7.16 -9.09 5.53
C LYS A 27 -5.78 -8.53 5.89
N ALA A 28 -5.20 -7.72 5.01
CA ALA A 28 -3.91 -7.06 5.19
C ALA A 28 -3.98 -5.56 4.92
N GLU A 29 -2.98 -4.83 5.41
CA GLU A 29 -2.87 -3.37 5.26
C GLU A 29 -1.49 -3.01 4.72
N LEU A 30 -1.43 -2.07 3.77
CA LEU A 30 -0.21 -1.59 3.13
C LEU A 30 -0.18 -0.06 3.10
N TYR A 31 0.97 0.55 3.40
CA TYR A 31 1.10 2.01 3.60
C TYR A 31 2.15 2.64 2.67
N PHE A 32 1.77 3.73 2.01
CA PHE A 32 2.62 4.55 1.12
C PHE A 32 2.72 5.99 1.66
N TYR A 33 3.57 6.21 2.67
CA TYR A 33 3.66 7.49 3.39
C TYR A 33 4.95 8.29 3.12
N GLY A 34 5.93 7.70 2.44
CA GLY A 34 7.13 8.39 1.96
C GLY A 34 7.19 8.45 0.44
N ASP A 35 8.39 8.67 -0.09
CA ASP A 35 8.64 8.71 -1.52
C ASP A 35 8.64 7.33 -2.15
N ILE A 36 8.25 7.28 -3.43
CA ILE A 36 8.35 6.09 -4.26
C ILE A 36 9.74 6.05 -4.91
N ILE A 37 10.55 5.07 -4.53
CA ILE A 37 11.96 4.98 -4.95
C ILE A 37 12.28 3.62 -5.58
N SER A 38 13.44 3.52 -6.23
CA SER A 38 13.83 2.32 -6.96
C SER A 38 14.49 1.25 -6.10
N ASP A 39 14.50 0.02 -6.64
CA ASP A 39 15.15 -1.17 -6.07
C ASP A 39 16.69 -1.07 -5.96
N VAL A 40 17.30 0.01 -6.46
CA VAL A 40 18.74 0.19 -6.33
C VAL A 40 19.07 0.08 -4.84
N ILE A 41 19.87 -0.92 -4.48
CA ILE A 41 20.11 -1.35 -3.09
C ILE A 41 20.47 -0.17 -2.18
N ARG A 42 21.17 0.84 -2.72
CA ARG A 42 21.51 2.07 -1.98
C ARG A 42 20.29 2.97 -1.71
N GLN A 43 19.32 3.04 -2.62
CA GLN A 43 18.10 3.82 -2.44
C GLN A 43 17.11 3.11 -1.52
N CYS A 44 16.76 1.83 -1.73
CA CYS A 44 15.87 1.12 -0.78
C CYS A 44 16.47 0.99 0.63
N ASN A 45 17.80 0.85 0.77
CA ASN A 45 18.43 0.69 2.10
C ASN A 45 18.79 2.03 2.78
N MET A 46 18.80 3.14 2.05
CA MET A 46 19.04 4.49 2.61
C MET A 46 17.79 5.39 2.51
N ALA A 47 16.67 4.81 2.10
CA ALA A 47 15.37 5.45 2.12
C ALA A 47 15.04 5.87 3.56
N THR A 48 14.33 6.99 3.71
CA THR A 48 13.70 7.29 4.99
C THR A 48 12.74 6.16 5.36
N LEU A 49 12.39 6.01 6.65
CA LEU A 49 11.58 4.88 7.13
C LEU A 49 10.25 4.71 6.36
N ASP A 50 9.72 5.79 5.81
CA ASP A 50 8.40 5.85 5.21
C ASP A 50 8.41 5.57 3.69
N ASP A 51 9.56 5.70 3.04
CA ASP A 51 9.72 5.48 1.60
C ASP A 51 9.39 4.02 1.24
N LYS A 52 8.93 3.81 0.00
CA LYS A 52 8.57 2.49 -0.51
C LYS A 52 9.22 2.23 -1.85
N CYS A 53 9.81 1.05 -1.98
CA CYS A 53 10.32 0.57 -3.24
C CYS A 53 9.65 -0.74 -3.69
N PRO A 54 9.70 -1.08 -5.00
CA PRO A 54 9.09 -2.29 -5.53
C PRO A 54 9.49 -3.57 -4.78
N LYS A 55 10.73 -3.64 -4.28
CA LYS A 55 11.21 -4.76 -3.47
C LYS A 55 10.39 -4.95 -2.18
N ASP A 56 10.16 -3.88 -1.42
CA ASP A 56 9.37 -3.95 -0.18
C ASP A 56 7.97 -4.50 -0.46
N ILE A 57 7.38 -4.06 -1.57
CA ILE A 57 6.05 -4.50 -1.99
C ILE A 57 6.08 -5.97 -2.40
N ARG A 58 7.08 -6.44 -3.16
CA ARG A 58 7.19 -7.87 -3.51
C ARG A 58 7.36 -8.75 -2.27
N GLU A 59 8.17 -8.33 -1.32
CA GLU A 59 8.38 -9.07 -0.07
C GLU A 59 7.08 -9.15 0.74
N PHE A 60 6.33 -8.04 0.82
CA PHE A 60 5.00 -8.02 1.43
C PHE A 60 4.03 -9.02 0.77
N PHE A 61 3.95 -9.04 -0.57
CA PHE A 61 3.07 -9.97 -1.29
C PHE A 61 3.54 -11.43 -1.26
N ALA A 62 4.83 -11.70 -1.01
CA ALA A 62 5.33 -13.07 -0.89
C ALA A 62 4.79 -13.80 0.37
N ASP A 63 4.50 -13.04 1.42
CA ASP A 63 3.92 -13.54 2.68
C ASP A 63 2.38 -13.41 2.72
N LEU A 64 1.80 -12.71 1.75
CA LEU A 64 0.36 -12.48 1.66
C LEU A 64 -0.31 -13.60 0.86
N ASP A 65 -1.45 -14.09 1.34
CA ASP A 65 -2.29 -14.98 0.55
C ASP A 65 -2.89 -14.23 -0.64
N ASP A 66 -2.78 -14.79 -1.85
CA ASP A 66 -3.23 -14.15 -3.10
C ASP A 66 -4.70 -13.67 -3.08
N SER A 67 -5.55 -14.29 -2.26
CA SER A 67 -6.99 -13.97 -2.15
C SER A 67 -7.33 -13.04 -0.98
N ALA A 68 -6.34 -12.64 -0.17
CA ALA A 68 -6.57 -11.79 1.00
C ALA A 68 -7.16 -10.42 0.60
N GLU A 69 -8.10 -9.90 1.37
CA GLU A 69 -8.48 -8.50 1.24
C GLU A 69 -7.28 -7.61 1.61
N LEU A 70 -7.10 -6.51 0.89
CA LEU A 70 -6.00 -5.59 1.08
C LEU A 70 -6.51 -4.15 1.16
N ASP A 71 -6.24 -3.48 2.27
CA ASP A 71 -6.44 -2.04 2.41
C ASP A 71 -5.10 -1.33 2.17
N VAL A 72 -5.07 -0.38 1.23
CA VAL A 72 -3.88 0.38 0.85
C VAL A 72 -4.06 1.83 1.25
N TYR A 73 -3.18 2.38 2.08
CA TYR A 73 -3.23 3.75 2.56
C TYR A 73 -2.15 4.58 1.88
N ILE A 74 -2.52 5.73 1.32
CA ILE A 74 -1.63 6.62 0.58
C ILE A 74 -1.62 8.02 1.18
N ASN A 75 -0.42 8.44 1.56
CA ASN A 75 -0.08 9.80 1.93
C ASN A 75 1.31 10.13 1.37
N SER A 76 1.43 10.20 0.06
CA SER A 76 2.71 10.31 -0.64
C SER A 76 2.68 11.41 -1.70
N GLY A 77 3.80 12.15 -1.79
CA GLY A 77 4.07 13.12 -2.84
C GLY A 77 4.39 12.48 -4.20
N GLY A 78 4.66 11.17 -4.23
CA GLY A 78 5.08 10.43 -5.41
C GLY A 78 6.57 10.12 -5.40
N GLY A 79 7.23 10.23 -6.56
CA GLY A 79 8.64 9.85 -6.71
C GLY A 79 8.94 9.30 -8.11
N MET A 80 9.70 8.22 -8.15
CA MET A 80 10.22 7.61 -9.37
C MET A 80 9.11 6.88 -10.15
N VAL A 81 8.83 7.36 -11.36
CA VAL A 81 7.76 6.85 -12.23
C VAL A 81 7.88 5.34 -12.48
N TYR A 82 9.06 4.87 -12.85
CA TYR A 82 9.28 3.45 -13.17
C TYR A 82 9.10 2.53 -11.96
N ALA A 83 9.50 2.99 -10.76
CA ALA A 83 9.29 2.26 -9.53
C ALA A 83 7.80 2.19 -9.19
N GLY A 84 7.09 3.32 -9.29
CA GLY A 84 5.65 3.33 -9.04
C GLY A 84 4.85 2.49 -10.05
N LEU A 85 5.25 2.44 -11.32
CA LEU A 85 4.65 1.52 -12.30
C LEU A 85 4.90 0.05 -11.96
N ALA A 86 6.08 -0.29 -11.43
CA ALA A 86 6.35 -1.64 -10.94
C ALA A 86 5.44 -1.99 -9.75
N ILE A 87 5.28 -1.08 -8.79
CA ILE A 87 4.38 -1.23 -7.63
C ILE A 87 2.93 -1.39 -8.09
N TYR A 88 2.46 -0.52 -9.00
CA TYR A 88 1.13 -0.61 -9.62
C TYR A 88 0.88 -2.00 -10.18
N ASN A 89 1.83 -2.56 -10.95
CA ASN A 89 1.68 -3.89 -11.55
C ASN A 89 1.75 -5.03 -10.52
N ILE A 90 2.44 -4.85 -9.39
CA ILE A 90 2.42 -5.82 -8.30
C ILE A 90 1.03 -5.85 -7.66
N ILE A 91 0.50 -4.70 -7.26
CA ILE A 91 -0.83 -4.59 -6.62
C ILE A 91 -1.93 -5.07 -7.58
N LYS A 92 -1.86 -4.71 -8.87
CA LYS A 92 -2.85 -5.11 -9.88
C LYS A 92 -2.92 -6.62 -10.14
N ARG A 93 -1.86 -7.37 -9.82
CA ARG A 93 -1.83 -8.84 -9.94
C ARG A 93 -2.47 -9.57 -8.76
N HIS A 94 -2.74 -8.87 -7.67
CA HIS A 94 -3.39 -9.43 -6.51
C HIS A 94 -4.84 -9.83 -6.84
N SER A 95 -5.24 -11.04 -6.46
CA SER A 95 -6.58 -11.56 -6.78
C SER A 95 -7.65 -11.19 -5.75
N GLY A 96 -7.20 -10.88 -4.52
CA GLY A 96 -8.07 -10.43 -3.45
C GLY A 96 -8.59 -9.00 -3.67
N LYS A 97 -9.65 -8.66 -2.94
CA LYS A 97 -10.25 -7.32 -3.01
C LYS A 97 -9.28 -6.29 -2.45
N VAL A 98 -8.90 -5.31 -3.27
CA VAL A 98 -8.06 -4.19 -2.82
C VAL A 98 -8.88 -2.90 -2.71
N THR A 99 -8.77 -2.21 -1.57
CA THR A 99 -9.37 -0.90 -1.35
C THR A 99 -8.27 0.12 -1.08
N VAL A 100 -8.20 1.19 -1.87
CA VAL A 100 -7.24 2.28 -1.61
C VAL A 100 -7.91 3.39 -0.81
N TYR A 101 -7.21 3.92 0.18
CA TYR A 101 -7.54 5.07 1.01
C TYR A 101 -6.48 6.15 0.79
N VAL A 102 -6.89 7.33 0.35
CA VAL A 102 -5.99 8.50 0.27
C VAL A 102 -6.23 9.36 1.49
N ASP A 103 -5.33 9.27 2.46
CA ASP A 103 -5.49 9.90 3.78
C ASP A 103 -5.30 11.42 3.73
N SER A 104 -4.40 11.91 2.90
CA SER A 104 -4.16 13.36 2.73
C SER A 104 -3.71 13.69 1.32
N LEU A 105 -2.73 12.96 0.78
CA LEU A 105 -2.16 13.25 -0.53
C LEU A 105 -1.80 11.97 -1.30
N ALA A 106 -2.19 11.89 -2.56
CA ALA A 106 -1.65 10.95 -3.53
C ALA A 106 -1.22 11.75 -4.77
N ALA A 107 -0.03 12.33 -4.74
CA ALA A 107 0.46 13.19 -5.82
C ALA A 107 1.39 12.44 -6.80
N SER A 108 1.47 12.93 -8.03
CA SER A 108 2.35 12.38 -9.07
C SER A 108 2.14 10.86 -9.23
N ILE A 109 3.20 10.05 -9.25
CA ILE A 109 3.12 8.60 -9.43
C ILE A 109 2.32 7.88 -8.32
N ALA A 110 2.18 8.46 -7.13
CA ALA A 110 1.34 7.89 -6.08
C ALA A 110 -0.15 7.91 -6.47
N SER A 111 -0.59 8.88 -7.28
CA SER A 111 -1.95 8.87 -7.83
C SER A 111 -2.16 7.69 -8.77
N VAL A 112 -1.17 7.36 -9.61
CA VAL A 112 -1.23 6.20 -10.51
C VAL A 112 -1.31 4.91 -9.71
N ILE A 113 -0.52 4.76 -8.64
CA ILE A 113 -0.61 3.61 -7.73
C ILE A 113 -2.01 3.54 -7.10
N ALA A 114 -2.59 4.66 -6.69
CA ALA A 114 -3.96 4.68 -6.16
C ALA A 114 -4.99 4.12 -7.14
N PHE A 115 -4.79 4.37 -8.45
CA PHE A 115 -5.62 3.84 -9.53
C PHE A 115 -5.30 2.40 -9.95
N SER A 116 -4.45 1.66 -9.21
CA SER A 116 -4.17 0.24 -9.52
C SER A 116 -5.32 -0.71 -9.23
N VAL A 117 -6.41 -0.22 -8.63
CA VAL A 117 -7.50 -1.03 -8.07
C VAL A 117 -8.87 -0.49 -8.48
N SER A 118 -9.88 -1.35 -8.38
CA SER A 118 -11.25 -1.02 -8.79
C SER A 118 -12.00 -0.08 -7.83
N SER A 119 -11.49 0.15 -6.61
CA SER A 119 -12.18 0.98 -5.61
C SER A 119 -11.21 1.86 -4.82
N ILE A 120 -11.42 3.17 -4.92
CA ILE A 120 -10.64 4.20 -4.23
C ILE A 120 -11.57 5.02 -3.35
N ARG A 121 -11.16 5.23 -2.10
CA ARG A 121 -11.81 6.05 -1.09
C ARG A 121 -10.91 7.25 -0.78
N LEU A 122 -11.41 8.45 -1.04
CA LEU A 122 -10.68 9.67 -0.66
C LEU A 122 -11.13 10.13 0.73
N PHE A 123 -10.16 10.53 1.56
CA PHE A 123 -10.46 11.04 2.89
C PHE A 123 -11.28 12.33 2.82
N LYS A 124 -12.22 12.45 3.75
CA LYS A 124 -13.20 13.52 3.89
C LYS A 124 -12.53 14.89 4.02
N THR A 125 -12.76 15.78 3.08
CA THR A 125 -12.55 17.23 3.28
C THR A 125 -13.78 17.84 3.97
N LEU A 126 -13.59 18.96 4.69
CA LEU A 126 -14.64 19.65 5.48
C LEU A 126 -15.93 19.98 4.69
N TYR A 127 -15.91 19.90 3.35
CA TYR A 127 -17.01 20.27 2.46
C TYR A 127 -17.90 19.11 1.98
N SER A 128 -17.56 17.83 2.24
CA SER A 128 -18.38 16.68 1.84
C SER A 128 -18.98 15.94 3.03
N LYS A 129 -20.29 15.69 3.01
CA LYS A 129 -21.02 14.93 4.05
C LYS A 129 -20.90 13.41 3.89
N SER A 130 -20.31 12.91 2.79
CA SER A 130 -20.14 11.49 2.49
C SER A 130 -18.78 11.20 1.84
N ASP A 131 -18.27 9.96 2.01
CA ASP A 131 -17.06 9.49 1.33
C ASP A 131 -17.23 9.56 -0.19
N ILE A 132 -16.17 9.96 -0.90
CA ILE A 132 -16.15 10.00 -2.36
C ILE A 132 -15.51 8.70 -2.86
N TYR A 133 -16.29 7.95 -3.63
CA TYR A 133 -15.86 6.69 -4.23
C TYR A 133 -15.49 6.93 -5.69
N PHE A 134 -14.25 6.59 -6.05
CA PHE A 134 -13.83 6.51 -7.45
C PHE A 134 -13.68 5.05 -7.86
N THR A 135 -14.45 4.66 -8.87
CA THR A 135 -14.29 3.39 -9.59
C THR A 135 -13.67 3.72 -10.95
N PRO A 136 -12.46 3.24 -11.28
CA PRO A 136 -11.90 3.41 -12.61
C PRO A 136 -12.87 2.82 -13.64
N LEU A 137 -13.14 3.57 -14.72
CA LEU A 137 -13.95 3.06 -15.84
C LEU A 137 -13.20 1.89 -16.49
N SER A 138 -13.90 0.75 -16.62
CA SER A 138 -13.43 -0.48 -17.27
C SER A 138 -13.20 -0.31 -18.76
#